data_AF-A0A2N7XAE1-F1
#
_entry.id   AF-A0A2N7XAE1-F1
#
_cell.length_a   1.000
_cell.length_b   1.000
_cell.length_c   1.000
_cell.angle_alpha   90.00
_cell.angle_beta   90.00
_cell.angle_gamma   90.00
#
_symmetry.space_group_name_H-M   'P 1'
#
loop_
_entity.id
_entity.type
_entity.pdbx_description
1 polymer ?
#
loop_
_entity_poly.entity_id
_entity_poly.type
_entity_poly.pdbx_seq_one_letter_code
_entity_poly.pdbx_strand_id
1 'polypeptide(L)'
;MSFNRRLSYLPVIVFRWDAVVHRRRCNMIYSDLYIDEPLESIERDWNYFQDTLVKQFFGFKDVGDNVVGIRLVENRSLEDIGQGKSSPIGLVETRKNFEIGPSGLVEVPRTPFSIHVTRAGTPHHAQHVFGYWHINDKDEIIITLPPEGDQPGRLVVVMGKPTGRETDRFAWYCEKCLTLLFMRECRTGEDFRKFWGAELAAVREFNASPKHQVCPDCGHKNPLGYSAMQPADRPEERAARLQW
;
A
#
# COMPACT_ATOMS: atom_id res chain seq x y z
N MET A 1 15.89 57.16 -16.19
CA MET A 1 15.77 56.53 -14.86
C MET A 1 15.30 55.10 -15.07
N SER A 2 16.24 54.15 -15.08
CA SER A 2 15.99 52.72 -15.30
C SER A 2 15.89 51.98 -13.96
N PHE A 3 14.81 51.26 -13.72
CA PHE A 3 14.69 50.34 -12.58
C PHE A 3 15.32 49.00 -12.92
N ASN A 4 16.37 48.64 -12.18
CA ASN A 4 17.09 47.40 -12.27
C ASN A 4 16.52 46.44 -11.21
N ARG A 5 15.75 45.41 -11.61
CA ARG A 5 15.31 44.33 -10.69
C ARG A 5 16.35 43.21 -10.73
N ARG A 6 17.10 43.07 -9.62
CA ARG A 6 17.86 41.86 -9.32
C ARG A 6 16.88 40.74 -8.99
N LEU A 7 16.84 39.71 -9.81
CA LEU A 7 16.26 38.41 -9.48
C LEU A 7 17.25 37.67 -8.58
N SER A 8 16.79 37.32 -7.38
CA SER A 8 17.41 36.38 -6.47
C SER A 8 17.30 34.97 -7.06
N TYR A 9 18.45 34.35 -7.32
CA TYR A 9 18.55 32.95 -7.72
C TYR A 9 18.21 32.03 -6.53
N LEU A 10 17.23 31.15 -6.70
CA LEU A 10 17.01 29.99 -5.85
C LEU A 10 18.04 28.90 -6.20
N PRO A 11 18.43 28.03 -5.25
CA PRO A 11 19.52 27.07 -5.46
C PRO A 11 19.10 25.99 -6.47
N VAL A 12 19.85 25.91 -7.57
CA VAL A 12 19.86 24.75 -8.45
C VAL A 12 20.65 23.65 -7.74
N ILE A 13 20.01 22.54 -7.39
CA ILE A 13 20.74 21.32 -7.00
C ILE A 13 21.32 20.72 -8.28
N VAL A 14 22.58 21.06 -8.56
CA VAL A 14 23.37 20.44 -9.64
C VAL A 14 24.12 19.25 -9.03
N PHE A 15 23.73 18.03 -9.40
CA PHE A 15 24.61 16.87 -9.21
C PHE A 15 25.59 16.83 -10.38
N ARG A 16 26.79 17.38 -10.16
CA ARG A 16 27.92 17.25 -11.07
C ARG A 16 28.87 16.21 -10.50
N TRP A 17 29.12 15.14 -11.25
CA TRP A 17 30.21 14.22 -10.97
C TRP A 17 31.14 14.20 -12.16
N ASP A 18 32.33 14.78 -11.97
CA ASP A 18 33.44 14.62 -12.91
C ASP A 18 34.08 13.25 -12.64
N ALA A 19 33.90 12.31 -13.55
CA ALA A 19 34.71 11.11 -13.59
C ALA A 19 35.28 10.91 -15.00
N VAL A 20 36.60 11.06 -15.07
CA VAL A 20 37.45 10.77 -16.21
C VAL A 20 37.19 9.35 -16.71
N VAL A 21 37.01 9.24 -18.02
CA VAL A 21 36.71 8.03 -18.79
C VAL A 21 37.75 6.94 -18.53
N HIS A 22 37.35 5.83 -17.91
CA HIS A 22 37.95 4.51 -18.14
C HIS A 22 36.86 3.46 -18.37
N ARG A 23 36.86 2.90 -19.59
CA ARG A 23 35.90 1.90 -20.07
C ARG A 23 36.00 0.60 -19.27
N ARG A 24 34.98 0.31 -18.46
CA ARG A 24 34.54 -1.07 -18.15
C ARG A 24 33.01 -1.09 -18.15
N ARG A 25 32.43 -2.07 -18.86
CA ARG A 25 30.98 -2.33 -18.87
C ARG A 25 30.56 -2.77 -17.46
N CYS A 26 30.03 -1.84 -16.67
CA CYS A 26 29.18 -2.17 -15.53
C CYS A 26 27.77 -2.43 -16.06
N ASN A 27 27.18 -3.56 -15.66
CA ASN A 27 25.73 -3.72 -15.68
C ASN A 27 25.14 -2.53 -14.92
N MET A 28 24.31 -1.72 -15.58
CA MET A 28 23.63 -0.63 -14.90
C MET A 28 22.61 -1.22 -13.93
N ILE A 29 22.78 -0.91 -12.64
CA ILE A 29 21.91 -1.30 -11.52
C ILE A 29 20.69 -0.34 -11.42
N TYR A 30 20.56 0.61 -12.35
CA TYR A 30 19.53 1.64 -12.32
C TYR A 30 18.72 1.60 -13.62
N SER A 31 17.39 1.57 -13.47
CA SER A 31 16.43 1.87 -14.52
C SER A 31 16.10 3.35 -14.42
N ASP A 32 16.49 4.10 -15.44
CA ASP A 32 16.09 5.49 -15.57
C ASP A 32 14.59 5.53 -15.89
N LEU A 33 13.84 6.30 -15.10
CA LEU A 33 12.43 6.58 -15.33
C LEU A 33 12.34 7.85 -16.17
N TYR A 34 12.11 7.68 -17.47
CA TYR A 34 11.93 8.81 -18.39
C TYR A 34 10.45 9.17 -18.44
N ILE A 35 10.13 10.45 -18.20
CA ILE A 35 8.80 11.00 -18.41
C ILE A 35 8.86 11.74 -19.75
N ASP A 36 8.09 11.27 -20.73
CA ASP A 36 8.05 11.83 -22.09
C ASP A 36 7.27 13.17 -22.18
N GLU A 37 6.65 13.59 -21.08
CA GLU A 37 5.89 14.84 -21.01
C GLU A 37 6.80 16.04 -20.67
N PRO A 38 6.63 17.19 -21.37
CA PRO A 38 7.34 18.42 -21.02
C PRO A 38 7.13 18.80 -19.56
N LEU A 39 8.18 19.20 -18.86
CA LEU A 39 8.08 19.58 -17.44
C LEU A 39 7.00 20.67 -17.21
N GLU A 40 6.80 21.55 -18.20
CA GLU A 40 5.81 22.62 -18.17
C GLU A 40 4.35 22.14 -18.34
N SER A 41 4.12 20.95 -18.93
CA SER A 41 2.78 20.31 -18.94
C SER A 41 2.50 19.61 -17.62
N ILE A 42 3.53 19.01 -17.01
CA ILE A 42 3.43 18.41 -15.67
C ILE A 42 3.16 19.48 -14.62
N GLU A 43 3.72 20.70 -14.74
CA GLU A 43 3.53 21.80 -13.78
C GLU A 43 2.06 22.29 -13.70
N ARG A 44 1.31 22.21 -14.81
CA ARG A 44 -0.12 22.58 -14.82
C ARG A 44 -1.04 21.51 -14.25
N ASP A 45 -0.63 20.24 -14.33
CA ASP A 45 -1.33 19.06 -13.80
C ASP A 45 -0.67 18.51 -12.50
N TRP A 46 0.28 19.23 -11.91
CA TRP A 46 1.12 18.76 -10.79
C TRP A 46 0.31 18.48 -9.52
N ASN A 47 -0.95 18.93 -9.48
CA ASN A 47 -1.84 18.69 -8.35
C ASN A 47 -2.54 17.32 -8.46
N TYR A 48 -1.76 16.25 -8.66
CA TYR A 48 -2.20 14.84 -8.57
C TYR A 48 -2.92 14.53 -7.23
N PHE A 49 -2.75 15.39 -6.24
CA PHE A 49 -3.30 15.29 -4.90
C PHE A 49 -4.59 16.09 -4.67
N GLN A 50 -5.20 16.70 -5.70
CA GLN A 50 -6.58 17.19 -5.56
C GLN A 50 -7.52 16.02 -5.22
N ASP A 51 -8.47 16.26 -4.32
CA ASP A 51 -9.44 15.26 -3.85
C ASP A 51 -10.14 14.48 -4.97
N THR A 52 -10.28 15.06 -6.16
CA THR A 52 -10.88 14.42 -7.33
C THR A 52 -9.99 13.35 -7.98
N LEU A 53 -8.67 13.55 -8.03
CA LEU A 53 -7.72 12.58 -8.60
C LEU A 53 -7.40 11.47 -7.61
N VAL A 54 -7.16 11.80 -6.34
CA VAL A 54 -6.86 10.82 -5.29
C VAL A 54 -7.98 9.76 -5.17
N LYS A 55 -9.24 10.17 -5.35
CA LYS A 55 -10.40 9.26 -5.37
C LYS A 55 -10.29 8.13 -6.40
N GLN A 56 -9.60 8.36 -7.52
CA GLN A 56 -9.38 7.36 -8.56
C GLN A 56 -8.34 6.30 -8.15
N PHE A 57 -7.52 6.61 -7.15
CA PHE A 57 -6.45 5.75 -6.63
C PHE A 57 -6.79 5.12 -5.28
N PHE A 58 -8.01 5.30 -4.75
CA PHE A 58 -8.44 4.61 -3.52
C PHE A 58 -8.44 3.09 -3.65
N GLY A 59 -8.68 2.57 -4.86
CA GLY A 59 -8.37 1.19 -5.20
C GLY A 59 -6.92 1.04 -5.64
N PHE A 60 -6.74 0.35 -6.76
CA PHE A 60 -5.49 0.31 -7.51
C PHE A 60 -5.80 0.77 -8.93
N LYS A 61 -4.92 1.60 -9.51
CA LYS A 61 -5.03 2.11 -10.87
C LYS A 61 -3.78 1.76 -11.65
N ASP A 62 -3.95 1.34 -12.89
CA ASP A 62 -2.84 1.08 -13.81
C ASP A 62 -2.11 2.39 -14.13
N VAL A 63 -0.79 2.39 -13.97
CA VAL A 63 0.11 3.49 -14.33
C VAL A 63 1.37 2.90 -14.96
N GLY A 64 1.44 2.94 -16.30
CA GLY A 64 2.50 2.28 -17.06
C GLY A 64 2.56 0.77 -16.73
N ASP A 65 3.74 0.31 -16.33
CA ASP A 65 3.98 -1.08 -15.92
C ASP A 65 3.67 -1.37 -14.45
N ASN A 66 3.00 -0.45 -13.75
CA ASN A 66 2.67 -0.56 -12.33
C ASN A 66 1.17 -0.48 -12.08
N VAL A 67 0.77 -0.91 -10.90
CA VAL A 67 -0.49 -0.55 -10.27
C VAL A 67 -0.21 0.33 -9.06
N VAL A 68 -0.96 1.41 -8.94
CA VAL A 68 -0.75 2.43 -7.90
C VAL A 68 -2.01 2.58 -7.06
N GLY A 69 -1.84 2.57 -5.74
CA GLY A 69 -2.87 2.88 -4.77
C GLY A 69 -2.46 4.05 -3.88
N ILE A 70 -3.38 4.94 -3.58
CA ILE A 70 -3.18 6.02 -2.60
C ILE A 70 -4.16 5.80 -1.45
N ARG A 71 -3.65 5.85 -0.23
CA ARG A 71 -4.42 5.71 1.00
C ARG A 71 -4.24 6.96 1.84
N LEU A 72 -5.35 7.52 2.32
CA LEU A 72 -5.34 8.70 3.16
C LEU A 72 -5.26 8.29 4.63
N VAL A 73 -4.39 8.96 5.39
CA VAL A 73 -4.29 8.81 6.84
C VAL A 73 -5.24 9.81 7.48
N GLU A 74 -6.53 9.47 7.48
CA GLU A 74 -7.63 10.35 7.89
C GLU A 74 -8.01 10.19 9.37
N ASN A 75 -7.79 9.00 9.92
CA ASN A 75 -8.21 8.68 11.28
C ASN A 75 -7.02 8.86 12.23
N ARG A 76 -7.16 9.74 13.23
CA ARG A 76 -6.13 9.93 14.27
C ARG A 76 -6.10 8.74 15.22
N SER A 77 -7.25 8.14 15.45
CA SER A 77 -7.44 7.02 16.37
C SER A 77 -8.39 5.96 15.80
N LEU A 78 -8.48 4.81 16.48
CA LEU A 78 -9.43 3.75 16.14
C LEU A 78 -10.88 4.17 16.33
N GLU A 79 -11.13 5.08 17.26
CA GLU A 79 -12.47 5.57 17.57
C GLU A 79 -13.06 6.34 16.39
N ASP A 80 -12.21 6.97 15.58
CA ASP A 80 -12.60 7.74 14.41
C ASP A 80 -13.04 6.86 13.23
N ILE A 81 -12.73 5.55 13.25
CA ILE A 81 -13.09 4.64 12.16
C ILE A 81 -14.61 4.58 12.01
N GLY A 82 -15.10 4.92 10.81
CA GLY A 82 -16.52 4.92 10.49
C GLY A 82 -17.28 6.15 11.01
N GLN A 83 -16.59 7.10 11.64
CA GLN A 83 -17.16 8.39 12.01
C GLN A 83 -16.95 9.39 10.85
N GLY A 84 -18.02 9.74 10.14
CA GLY A 84 -17.99 10.77 9.09
C GLY A 84 -17.75 10.23 7.67
N LYS A 85 -17.38 11.14 6.74
CA LYS A 85 -17.08 10.80 5.35
C LYS A 85 -15.60 10.44 5.23
N SER A 86 -15.27 9.16 5.36
CA SER A 86 -13.92 8.64 5.11
C SER A 86 -13.77 8.12 3.67
N SER A 87 -12.53 8.05 3.21
CA SER A 87 -12.17 7.26 2.02
C SER A 87 -12.62 5.80 2.19
N PRO A 88 -13.03 5.10 1.11
CA PRO A 88 -13.35 3.68 1.16
C PRO A 88 -12.23 2.82 1.77
N ILE A 89 -10.97 3.26 1.64
CA ILE A 89 -9.80 2.64 2.26
C ILE A 89 -8.98 3.70 3.00
N GLY A 90 -9.47 4.09 4.18
CA GLY A 90 -8.78 5.01 5.10
C GLY A 90 -7.80 4.29 6.02
N LEU A 91 -6.70 4.96 6.36
CA LEU A 91 -5.71 4.49 7.33
C LEU A 91 -5.88 5.19 8.67
N VAL A 92 -5.53 4.46 9.73
CA VAL A 92 -5.35 5.02 11.07
C VAL A 92 -3.88 5.42 11.25
N GLU A 93 -3.65 6.59 11.83
CA GLU A 93 -2.31 7.12 12.08
C GLU A 93 -1.48 6.19 12.99
N THR A 94 -2.08 5.69 14.08
CA THR A 94 -1.43 4.87 15.11
C THR A 94 -1.35 3.37 14.79
N ARG A 95 -1.64 2.97 13.55
CA ARG A 95 -1.61 1.56 13.12
C ARG A 95 -0.19 0.96 13.12
N LYS A 96 -0.09 -0.34 13.35
CA LYS A 96 1.14 -1.11 13.07
C LYS A 96 1.08 -1.77 11.70
N ASN A 97 2.25 -2.05 11.15
CA ASN A 97 2.42 -2.75 9.89
C ASN A 97 3.37 -3.90 10.15
N PHE A 98 3.08 -5.07 9.61
CA PHE A 98 3.83 -6.27 9.89
C PHE A 98 4.19 -7.01 8.63
N GLU A 99 5.29 -7.74 8.70
CA GLU A 99 5.71 -8.73 7.72
C GLU A 99 6.09 -10.04 8.41
N ILE A 100 5.92 -11.16 7.71
CA ILE A 100 6.46 -12.45 8.13
C ILE A 100 7.68 -12.74 7.26
N GLY A 101 8.86 -12.48 7.81
CA GLY A 101 10.14 -12.72 7.17
C GLY A 101 10.84 -14.00 7.67
N PRO A 102 12.08 -14.25 7.24
CA PRO A 102 12.88 -15.39 7.71
C PRO A 102 13.09 -15.43 9.23
N SER A 103 13.06 -14.27 9.89
CA SER A 103 13.18 -14.14 11.34
C SER A 103 11.83 -14.21 12.08
N GLY A 104 10.74 -14.55 11.37
CA GLY A 104 9.38 -14.53 11.89
C GLY A 104 8.70 -13.17 11.70
N LEU A 105 7.78 -12.85 12.63
CA LEU A 105 7.00 -11.63 12.62
C LEU A 105 7.87 -10.41 12.93
N VAL A 106 7.86 -9.42 12.04
CA VAL A 106 8.55 -8.14 12.23
C VAL A 106 7.57 -6.98 12.08
N GLU A 107 7.70 -5.96 12.94
CA GLU A 107 6.98 -4.70 12.78
C GLU A 107 7.78 -3.79 11.82
N VAL A 108 7.11 -3.30 10.78
CA VAL A 108 7.67 -2.42 9.77
C VAL A 108 7.30 -0.98 10.10
N PRO A 109 8.26 -0.11 10.48
CA PRO A 109 7.95 1.27 10.77
C PRO A 109 7.51 2.02 9.52
N ARG A 110 6.49 2.89 9.66
CA ARG A 110 6.05 3.83 8.61
C ARG A 110 6.50 5.23 8.95
N THR A 111 7.78 5.50 8.73
CA THR A 111 8.36 6.83 8.95
C THR A 111 8.03 7.74 7.76
N PRO A 112 7.54 8.96 7.96
CA PRO A 112 7.37 9.92 6.87
C PRO A 112 8.66 10.12 6.06
N PHE A 113 8.51 10.31 4.74
CA PHE A 113 9.61 10.41 3.77
C PHE A 113 10.52 9.18 3.71
N SER A 114 10.00 8.01 4.10
CA SER A 114 10.68 6.73 3.87
C SER A 114 10.05 5.98 2.70
N ILE A 115 10.90 5.17 2.06
CA ILE A 115 10.51 4.17 1.07
C ILE A 115 10.76 2.81 1.72
N HIS A 116 9.72 2.00 1.76
CA HIS A 116 9.79 0.61 2.19
C HIS A 116 9.49 -0.32 1.01
N VAL A 117 10.20 -1.43 0.91
CA VAL A 117 9.98 -2.44 -0.13
C VAL A 117 9.54 -3.74 0.52
N THR A 118 8.29 -4.11 0.29
CA THR A 118 7.79 -5.46 0.58
C THR A 118 8.14 -6.35 -0.60
N ARG A 119 8.95 -7.38 -0.38
CA ARG A 119 9.38 -8.27 -1.46
C ARG A 119 8.28 -9.24 -1.89
N ALA A 120 8.28 -9.61 -3.16
CA ALA A 120 7.42 -10.65 -3.72
C ALA A 120 7.39 -11.90 -2.84
N GLY A 121 6.18 -12.39 -2.56
CA GLY A 121 5.93 -13.56 -1.72
C GLY A 121 5.98 -13.30 -0.21
N THR A 122 6.26 -12.08 0.24
CA THR A 122 6.29 -11.74 1.68
C THR A 122 4.88 -11.49 2.20
N PRO A 123 4.38 -12.27 3.19
CA PRO A 123 3.13 -11.95 3.86
C PRO A 123 3.27 -10.66 4.63
N HIS A 124 2.37 -9.72 4.37
CA HIS A 124 2.32 -8.45 5.06
C HIS A 124 0.90 -8.09 5.50
N HIS A 125 0.79 -7.34 6.57
CA HIS A 125 -0.47 -6.94 7.18
C HIS A 125 -0.39 -5.51 7.69
N ALA A 126 -1.42 -4.71 7.42
CA ALA A 126 -1.58 -3.37 7.97
C ALA A 126 -2.82 -3.36 8.86
N GLN A 127 -2.63 -3.11 10.16
CA GLN A 127 -3.71 -3.13 11.13
C GLN A 127 -4.83 -2.18 10.73
N HIS A 128 -6.07 -2.60 11.01
CA HIS A 128 -7.30 -1.86 10.72
C HIS A 128 -7.57 -1.57 9.23
N VAL A 129 -6.67 -1.95 8.31
CA VAL A 129 -6.87 -1.77 6.87
C VAL A 129 -7.63 -2.95 6.31
N PHE A 130 -7.14 -4.17 6.53
CA PHE A 130 -7.78 -5.40 6.07
C PHE A 130 -7.52 -6.53 7.07
N GLY A 131 -8.52 -7.37 7.32
CA GLY A 131 -8.46 -8.41 8.36
C GLY A 131 -7.84 -9.71 7.87
N TYR A 132 -6.76 -9.64 7.09
CA TYR A 132 -6.02 -10.76 6.52
C TYR A 132 -4.56 -10.36 6.29
N TRP A 133 -3.73 -11.30 5.85
CA TRP A 133 -2.36 -11.07 5.39
C TRP A 133 -2.36 -11.11 3.86
N HIS A 134 -1.85 -10.04 3.26
CA HIS A 134 -1.70 -9.95 1.81
C HIS A 134 -0.34 -10.51 1.40
N ILE A 135 -0.32 -11.30 0.34
CA ILE A 135 0.89 -11.83 -0.28
C ILE A 135 0.72 -11.62 -1.78
N ASN A 136 1.67 -10.99 -2.46
CA ASN A 136 1.62 -10.86 -3.91
C ASN A 136 2.94 -11.29 -4.53
N ASP A 137 2.91 -11.74 -5.79
CA ASP A 137 4.09 -12.24 -6.50
C ASP A 137 4.96 -11.10 -7.09
N LYS A 138 4.71 -9.85 -6.71
CA LYS A 138 5.44 -8.67 -7.15
C LYS A 138 6.11 -7.97 -5.97
N ASP A 139 7.11 -7.16 -6.25
CA ASP A 139 7.61 -6.25 -5.22
C ASP A 139 6.64 -5.08 -5.09
N GLU A 140 6.38 -4.67 -3.85
CA GLU A 140 5.53 -3.54 -3.50
C GLU A 140 6.37 -2.48 -2.80
N ILE A 141 6.32 -1.25 -3.34
CA ILE A 141 6.98 -0.08 -2.80
C ILE A 141 5.94 0.76 -2.07
N ILE A 142 6.21 1.06 -0.82
CA ILE A 142 5.37 1.88 0.04
C ILE A 142 6.11 3.17 0.37
N ILE A 143 5.52 4.30 0.00
CA ILE A 143 6.02 5.65 0.27
C ILE A 143 5.09 6.31 1.27
N THR A 144 5.62 6.74 2.41
CA THR A 144 4.84 7.45 3.43
C THR A 144 5.09 8.94 3.34
N LEU A 145 4.04 9.73 3.12
CA LEU A 145 4.08 11.19 3.04
C LEU A 145 3.38 11.79 4.27
N PRO A 146 3.98 12.78 4.95
CA PRO A 146 3.33 13.45 6.07
C PRO A 146 2.12 14.29 5.61
N PRO A 147 1.28 14.75 6.54
CA PRO A 147 0.27 15.76 6.23
C PRO A 147 0.90 17.05 5.68
N GLU A 148 0.15 17.77 4.86
CA GLU A 148 0.57 19.02 4.23
C GLU A 148 -0.50 20.10 4.46
N GLY A 149 -0.23 21.04 5.36
CA GLY A 149 -1.24 22.03 5.78
C GLY A 149 -2.47 21.33 6.38
N ASP A 150 -3.64 21.58 5.79
CA ASP A 150 -4.91 20.97 6.21
C ASP A 150 -5.18 19.59 5.58
N GLN A 151 -4.26 19.10 4.73
CA GLN A 151 -4.42 17.81 4.05
C GLN A 151 -3.89 16.65 4.91
N PRO A 152 -4.60 15.50 4.95
CA PRO A 152 -4.13 14.33 5.69
C PRO A 152 -2.83 13.78 5.11
N GLY A 153 -2.08 13.05 5.93
CA GLY A 153 -0.94 12.27 5.47
C GLY A 153 -1.37 11.22 4.45
N ARG A 154 -0.42 10.73 3.65
CA ARG A 154 -0.71 9.81 2.55
C ARG A 154 0.24 8.63 2.57
N LEU A 155 -0.26 7.47 2.19
CA LEU A 155 0.55 6.31 1.89
C LEU A 155 0.34 5.95 0.42
N VAL A 156 1.42 5.98 -0.35
CA VAL A 156 1.41 5.62 -1.77
C VAL A 156 1.97 4.20 -1.89
N VAL A 157 1.19 3.33 -2.49
CA VAL A 157 1.55 1.95 -2.81
C VAL A 157 1.82 1.87 -4.30
N VAL A 158 2.98 1.38 -4.69
CA VAL A 158 3.36 1.12 -6.07
C VAL A 158 3.77 -0.34 -6.16
N MET A 159 3.08 -1.13 -6.96
CA MET A 159 3.41 -2.53 -7.21
C MET A 159 3.57 -2.73 -8.71
N GLY A 160 4.53 -3.56 -9.12
CA GLY A 160 4.63 -3.96 -10.52
C GLY A 160 3.29 -4.58 -10.99
N LYS A 161 2.83 -4.26 -12.18
CA LYS A 161 1.58 -4.82 -12.71
C LYS A 161 1.75 -6.33 -12.87
N PRO A 162 0.88 -7.16 -12.26
CA PRO A 162 1.00 -8.60 -12.41
C PRO A 162 0.64 -9.03 -13.83
N THR A 163 1.27 -10.10 -14.29
CA THR A 163 1.22 -10.62 -15.65
C THR A 163 1.25 -12.14 -15.66
N GLY A 164 0.56 -12.75 -16.61
CA GLY A 164 0.61 -14.19 -16.84
C GLY A 164 0.10 -14.99 -15.64
N ARG A 165 1.00 -15.70 -14.96
CA ARG A 165 0.66 -16.62 -13.85
C ARG A 165 0.84 -16.02 -12.46
N GLU A 166 1.16 -14.74 -12.37
CA GLU A 166 1.35 -14.06 -11.10
C GLU A 166 0.04 -13.92 -10.33
N THR A 167 0.13 -13.97 -9.01
CA THR A 167 -1.02 -14.09 -8.12
C THR A 167 -0.93 -13.17 -6.92
N ASP A 168 -2.11 -12.89 -6.37
CA ASP A 168 -2.29 -12.32 -5.04
C ASP A 168 -2.96 -13.38 -4.16
N ARG A 169 -2.57 -13.43 -2.88
CA ARG A 169 -3.11 -14.35 -1.89
C ARG A 169 -3.60 -13.58 -0.67
N PHE A 170 -4.72 -14.05 -0.15
CA PHE A 170 -5.36 -13.57 1.07
C PHE A 170 -5.24 -14.68 2.10
N ALA A 171 -4.37 -14.49 3.09
CA ALA A 171 -4.00 -15.51 4.05
C ALA A 171 -4.39 -15.10 5.48
N TRP A 172 -4.69 -16.09 6.32
CA TRP A 172 -4.94 -15.88 7.75
C TRP A 172 -3.99 -16.76 8.54
N TYR A 173 -3.09 -16.14 9.27
CA TYR A 173 -2.19 -16.81 10.20
C TYR A 173 -2.72 -16.65 11.63
N CYS A 174 -2.49 -17.64 12.48
CA CYS A 174 -2.83 -17.56 13.89
C CYS A 174 -2.11 -16.38 14.56
N GLU A 175 -2.83 -15.50 15.27
CA GLU A 175 -2.24 -14.33 15.92
C GLU A 175 -1.26 -14.66 17.06
N LYS A 176 -1.29 -15.91 17.57
CA LYS A 176 -0.40 -16.35 18.65
C LYS A 176 0.84 -17.10 18.20
N CYS A 177 0.71 -17.96 17.18
CA CYS A 177 1.79 -18.89 16.79
C CYS A 177 2.11 -18.88 15.30
N LEU A 178 1.45 -18.03 14.51
CA LEU A 178 1.67 -17.86 13.07
C LEU A 178 1.41 -19.12 12.22
N THR A 179 0.72 -20.15 12.74
CA THR A 179 0.21 -21.25 11.92
C THR A 179 -0.76 -20.72 10.86
N LEU A 180 -0.54 -21.07 9.60
CA LEU A 180 -1.46 -20.73 8.50
C LEU A 180 -2.79 -21.47 8.70
N LEU A 181 -3.88 -20.72 8.83
CA LEU A 181 -5.23 -21.25 9.07
C LEU A 181 -6.03 -21.41 7.78
N PHE A 182 -5.93 -20.43 6.90
CA PHE A 182 -6.69 -20.37 5.66
C PHE A 182 -6.00 -19.48 4.64
N MET A 183 -6.14 -19.81 3.36
CA MET A 183 -5.63 -18.99 2.27
C MET A 183 -6.48 -19.15 1.02
N ARG A 184 -6.64 -18.05 0.28
CA ARG A 184 -7.16 -18.04 -1.09
C ARG A 184 -6.19 -17.36 -2.01
N GLU A 185 -6.09 -17.89 -3.24
CA GLU A 185 -5.26 -17.36 -4.31
C GLU A 185 -6.14 -16.78 -5.41
N CYS A 186 -5.73 -15.64 -5.95
CA CYS A 186 -6.33 -14.96 -7.09
C CYS A 186 -5.25 -14.79 -8.17
N ARG A 187 -5.52 -15.25 -9.40
CA ARG A 187 -4.62 -15.07 -10.55
C ARG A 187 -4.74 -13.66 -11.12
N THR A 188 -4.14 -12.72 -10.42
CA THR A 188 -4.17 -11.30 -10.75
C THR A 188 -3.38 -10.95 -12.01
N GLY A 189 -2.42 -11.79 -12.41
CA GLY A 189 -1.73 -11.67 -13.70
C GLY A 189 -2.61 -11.96 -14.92
N GLU A 190 -3.75 -12.63 -14.74
CA GLU A 190 -4.74 -12.86 -15.80
C GLU A 190 -5.76 -11.71 -15.87
N ASP A 191 -6.27 -11.24 -14.72
CA ASP A 191 -7.20 -10.10 -14.65
C ASP A 191 -7.18 -9.43 -13.27
N PHE A 192 -6.40 -8.35 -13.13
CA PHE A 192 -6.28 -7.60 -11.88
C PHE A 192 -7.61 -6.99 -11.39
N ARG A 193 -8.57 -6.71 -12.29
CA ARG A 193 -9.85 -6.08 -11.91
C ARG A 193 -10.68 -6.98 -11.00
N LYS A 194 -10.41 -8.29 -10.98
CA LYS A 194 -11.08 -9.26 -10.11
C LYS A 194 -10.58 -9.23 -8.67
N PHE A 195 -9.47 -8.54 -8.39
CA PHE A 195 -8.82 -8.51 -7.08
C PHE A 195 -9.81 -8.26 -5.94
N TRP A 196 -10.56 -7.16 -5.96
CA TRP A 196 -11.49 -6.79 -4.89
C TRP A 196 -12.65 -7.78 -4.71
N GLY A 197 -13.12 -8.37 -5.81
CA GLY A 197 -14.16 -9.41 -5.75
C GLY A 197 -13.63 -10.70 -5.12
N ALA A 198 -12.42 -11.11 -5.49
CA ALA A 198 -11.75 -12.29 -4.93
C ALA A 198 -11.40 -12.10 -3.45
N GLU A 199 -10.92 -10.90 -3.08
CA GLU A 199 -10.63 -10.51 -1.71
C GLU A 199 -11.86 -10.63 -0.81
N LEU A 200 -12.96 -9.96 -1.19
CA LEU A 200 -14.19 -10.01 -0.41
C LEU A 200 -14.74 -11.44 -0.31
N ALA A 201 -14.69 -12.22 -1.39
CA ALA A 201 -15.11 -13.63 -1.36
C ALA A 201 -14.26 -14.47 -0.39
N ALA A 202 -12.94 -14.28 -0.38
CA ALA A 202 -12.03 -14.96 0.54
C ALA A 202 -12.35 -14.63 2.00
N VAL A 203 -12.60 -13.35 2.31
CA VAL A 203 -13.02 -12.90 3.64
C VAL A 203 -14.32 -13.60 4.08
N ARG A 204 -15.33 -13.65 3.19
CA ARG A 204 -16.60 -14.32 3.52
C ARG A 204 -16.43 -15.81 3.77
N GLU A 205 -15.56 -16.46 3.00
CA GLU A 205 -15.29 -17.88 3.18
C GLU A 205 -14.53 -18.18 4.48
N PHE A 206 -13.55 -17.34 4.85
CA PHE A 206 -12.90 -17.41 6.15
C PHE A 206 -13.91 -17.25 7.29
N ASN A 207 -14.80 -16.27 7.19
CA ASN A 207 -15.80 -15.96 8.22
C ASN A 207 -16.90 -17.04 8.32
N ALA A 208 -17.22 -17.74 7.23
CA ALA A 208 -18.29 -18.74 7.19
C ALA A 208 -17.96 -20.06 7.91
N SER A 209 -16.69 -20.30 8.29
CA SER A 209 -16.30 -21.57 8.90
C SER A 209 -15.42 -21.40 10.14
N PRO A 210 -15.87 -21.87 11.33
CA PRO A 210 -15.05 -21.83 12.55
C PRO A 210 -13.71 -22.56 12.41
N LYS A 211 -13.63 -23.57 11.54
CA LYS A 211 -12.39 -24.32 11.27
C LYS A 211 -11.29 -23.45 10.65
N HIS A 212 -11.65 -22.35 9.97
CA HIS A 212 -10.70 -21.40 9.43
C HIS A 212 -10.20 -20.42 10.50
N GLN A 213 -10.91 -20.27 11.62
CA GLN A 213 -10.60 -19.29 12.67
C GLN A 213 -9.87 -19.91 13.87
N VAL A 214 -10.11 -21.20 14.15
CA VAL A 214 -9.50 -21.90 15.28
C VAL A 214 -8.19 -22.55 14.84
N CYS A 215 -7.09 -22.13 15.45
CA CYS A 215 -5.77 -22.67 15.20
C CYS A 215 -5.69 -24.14 15.64
N PRO A 216 -5.31 -25.07 14.74
CA PRO A 216 -5.19 -26.48 15.11
C PRO A 216 -4.03 -26.74 16.08
N ASP A 217 -3.01 -25.88 16.07
CA ASP A 217 -1.77 -26.11 16.85
C ASP A 217 -1.87 -25.58 18.28
N CYS A 218 -2.49 -24.41 18.49
CA CYS A 218 -2.57 -23.77 19.81
C CYS A 218 -3.99 -23.51 20.33
N GLY A 219 -5.02 -23.85 19.55
CA GLY A 219 -6.44 -23.66 19.92
C GLY A 219 -6.91 -22.21 19.97
N HIS A 220 -6.05 -21.23 19.67
CA HIS A 220 -6.45 -19.83 19.61
C HIS A 220 -7.46 -19.60 18.48
N LYS A 221 -8.50 -18.82 18.77
CA LYS A 221 -9.49 -18.40 17.79
C LYS A 221 -9.18 -16.97 17.34
N ASN A 222 -8.80 -16.80 16.07
CA ASN A 222 -8.62 -15.50 15.45
C ASN A 222 -9.97 -14.75 15.34
N PRO A 223 -9.95 -13.40 15.33
CA PRO A 223 -11.13 -12.60 15.01
C PRO A 223 -11.61 -12.85 13.57
N LEU A 224 -12.81 -12.37 13.25
CA LEU A 224 -13.33 -12.40 11.87
C LEU A 224 -12.45 -11.57 10.94
N GLY A 225 -12.28 -12.01 9.69
CA GLY A 225 -11.66 -11.20 8.66
C GLY A 225 -12.59 -10.10 8.16
N TYR A 226 -12.04 -9.11 7.47
CA TYR A 226 -12.78 -8.01 6.86
C TYR A 226 -12.02 -7.47 5.63
N SER A 227 -12.74 -6.87 4.69
CA SER A 227 -12.18 -6.33 3.43
C SER A 227 -11.48 -5.00 3.66
N ALA A 228 -10.57 -4.61 2.76
CA ALA A 228 -10.04 -3.25 2.75
C ALA A 228 -11.10 -2.17 2.47
N MET A 229 -12.18 -2.54 1.75
CA MET A 229 -13.28 -1.65 1.41
C MET A 229 -14.26 -1.51 2.58
N GLN A 230 -13.99 -0.55 3.48
CA GLN A 230 -14.76 -0.35 4.73
C GLN A 230 -16.28 -0.24 4.54
N PRO A 231 -16.81 0.41 3.48
CA PRO A 231 -18.27 0.48 3.28
C PRO A 231 -18.95 -0.88 3.06
N ALA A 232 -18.18 -1.91 2.70
CA ALA A 232 -18.69 -3.28 2.52
C ALA A 232 -18.70 -4.11 3.80
N ASP A 233 -18.20 -3.57 4.92
CA ASP A 233 -18.17 -4.28 6.21
C ASP A 233 -19.58 -4.52 6.76
N ARG A 234 -19.82 -5.76 7.17
CA ARG A 234 -20.94 -6.09 8.05
C ARG A 234 -20.65 -5.61 9.48
N PRO A 235 -21.66 -5.46 10.36
CA PRO A 235 -21.45 -5.01 11.73
C PRO A 235 -20.37 -5.82 12.49
N GLU A 236 -20.37 -7.15 12.34
CA GLU A 236 -19.39 -8.04 12.96
C GLU A 236 -17.97 -7.87 12.41
N GLU A 237 -17.82 -7.50 11.14
CA GLU A 237 -16.54 -7.22 10.50
C GLU A 237 -15.99 -5.87 10.93
N ARG A 238 -16.87 -4.88 11.06
CA ARG A 238 -16.50 -3.58 11.62
C ARG A 238 -16.00 -3.71 13.06
N ALA A 239 -16.63 -4.57 13.86
CA ALA A 239 -16.15 -4.87 15.22
C ALA A 239 -14.80 -5.61 15.22
N ALA A 240 -14.58 -6.51 14.26
CA ALA A 240 -13.30 -7.21 14.11
C ALA A 240 -12.17 -6.29 13.63
N ARG A 241 -12.47 -5.26 12.83
CA ARG A 241 -11.50 -4.24 12.39
C ARG A 241 -10.79 -3.55 13.54
N LEU A 242 -11.45 -3.41 14.68
CA LEU A 242 -10.89 -2.79 15.89
C LEU A 242 -9.99 -3.75 16.69
N GLN A 243 -9.90 -5.03 16.30
CA GLN A 243 -9.14 -6.07 17.01
C GLN A 243 -7.84 -6.45 16.29
N TRP A 244 -7.89 -6.54 14.96
CA TRP A 244 -6.75 -6.83 14.09
C TRP A 244 -5.76 -5.67 13.99
#